data_AF-A0A3B9H5E9-F1
#
_entry.id   AF-A0A3B9H5E9-F1
#
_cell.length_a   1.000
_cell.length_b   1.000
_cell.length_c   1.000
_cell.angle_alpha   90.00
_cell.angle_beta   90.00
_cell.angle_gamma   90.00
#
_symmetry.space_group_name_H-M   'P 1'
#
loop_
_entity.id
_entity.type
_entity.pdbx_description
1 polymer ?
#
loop_
_entity_poly.entity_id
_entity_poly.type
_entity_poly.pdbx_seq_one_letter_code
_entity_poly.pdbx_strand_id
1 'polypeptide(L)'
;RRESPLQFILDSTALRWALYLLLLGLGFYIIFQSKRRRRIIPAAEKRVNSSVEFADTVSQLYYQERRHDKIVKHQEIVFKDFIRSTYYMTTLKADDQFISALSKKSGVATEKIAQIFKAFEYAEGNSSLNDEFLITLQNKLDDFYKNCN
;
A
#
# COMPACT_ATOMS: atom_id res chain seq x y z
N ARG A 1 12.15 47.81 57.12
CA ARG A 1 11.80 46.37 56.99
C ARG A 1 11.17 46.21 55.62
N ARG A 2 11.84 45.58 54.64
CA ARG A 2 11.32 45.47 53.26
C ARG A 2 10.20 44.44 53.28
N GLU A 3 8.97 44.89 53.12
CA GLU A 3 7.81 44.01 52.99
C GLU A 3 7.95 43.30 51.64
N SER A 4 8.15 41.98 51.68
CA SER A 4 8.24 41.18 50.47
C SER A 4 6.88 41.18 49.78
N PRO A 5 6.76 41.51 48.48
CA PRO A 5 5.48 41.59 47.76
C PRO A 5 4.65 40.30 47.86
N LEU A 6 5.32 39.17 48.10
CA LEU A 6 4.68 37.87 48.31
C LEU A 6 3.88 37.81 49.62
N GLN A 7 4.32 38.48 50.68
CA GLN A 7 3.61 38.47 51.97
C GLN A 7 2.27 39.21 51.88
N PHE A 8 2.18 40.30 51.10
CA PHE A 8 0.94 41.03 50.87
C PHE A 8 -0.10 40.21 50.10
N ILE A 9 0.34 39.45 49.09
CA ILE A 9 -0.54 38.58 48.30
C ILE A 9 -1.04 37.41 49.12
N LEU A 10 -0.20 36.94 50.05
CA LEU A 10 -0.54 35.92 51.02
C LEU A 10 -1.31 36.47 52.23
N ASP A 11 -1.65 37.74 52.36
CA ASP A 11 -2.41 38.21 53.55
C ASP A 11 -3.93 38.23 53.30
N SER A 12 -4.34 38.43 52.05
CA SER A 12 -5.75 38.48 51.66
C SER A 12 -6.25 37.12 51.12
N THR A 13 -7.33 36.60 51.72
CA THR A 13 -7.93 35.30 51.35
C THR A 13 -8.29 35.22 49.87
N ALA A 14 -8.81 36.28 49.28
CA ALA A 14 -9.20 36.32 47.87
C ALA A 14 -8.00 36.19 46.91
N LEU A 15 -6.87 36.82 47.23
CA LEU A 15 -5.69 36.82 46.38
C LEU A 15 -4.91 35.49 46.48
N ARG A 16 -4.98 34.80 47.64
CA ARG A 16 -4.52 33.42 47.79
C ARG A 16 -5.27 32.46 46.86
N TRP A 17 -6.60 32.56 46.79
CA TRP A 17 -7.40 31.73 45.88
C TRP A 17 -7.13 32.03 44.41
N ALA A 18 -6.92 33.30 44.06
CA ALA A 18 -6.51 33.70 42.71
C ALA A 18 -5.17 33.06 42.32
N LEU A 19 -4.18 33.02 43.22
CA LEU A 19 -2.90 32.34 42.99
C LEU A 19 -3.08 30.83 42.80
N TYR A 20 -3.89 30.16 43.63
CA TYR A 20 -4.14 28.73 43.47
C TYR A 20 -4.84 28.40 42.14
N LEU A 21 -5.83 29.19 41.74
CA LEU A 21 -6.51 29.02 40.44
C LEU A 21 -5.56 29.25 39.27
N LEU A 22 -4.66 30.24 39.37
CA LEU A 22 -3.65 30.51 38.35
C LEU A 22 -2.65 29.34 38.20
N LEU A 23 -2.15 28.81 39.32
CA LEU A 23 -1.25 27.65 39.31
C LEU A 23 -1.95 26.39 38.79
N LEU A 24 -3.20 26.17 39.18
CA LEU A 24 -4.00 25.03 38.75
C LEU A 24 -4.33 25.13 37.24
N GLY A 25 -4.66 26.32 36.75
CA GLY A 25 -4.86 26.60 35.33
C GLY A 25 -3.59 26.39 34.50
N LEU A 26 -2.43 26.82 35.01
CA LEU A 26 -1.13 26.56 34.38
C LEU A 26 -0.84 25.05 34.31
N GLY A 27 -1.15 24.31 35.38
CA GLY A 27 -1.04 22.85 35.41
C GLY A 27 -1.88 22.18 34.34
N PHE A 28 -3.17 22.55 34.21
CA PHE A 28 -4.02 22.05 33.14
C PHE A 28 -3.49 22.44 31.76
N TYR A 29 -3.05 23.69 31.57
CA TYR A 29 -2.51 24.16 30.30
C TYR A 29 -1.35 23.27 29.82
N ILE A 30 -0.41 22.93 30.69
CA ILE A 30 0.75 22.07 30.38
C ILE A 30 0.29 20.66 29.99
N ILE A 31 -0.65 20.06 30.73
CA ILE A 31 -1.17 18.71 30.46
C ILE A 31 -1.85 18.65 29.08
N PHE A 32 -2.69 19.64 28.75
CA PHE A 32 -3.39 19.68 27.47
C PHE A 32 -2.48 20.01 26.29
N GLN A 33 -1.48 20.90 26.45
CA GLN A 33 -0.47 21.17 25.41
C GLN A 33 0.41 19.95 25.13
N SER A 34 0.81 19.21 26.18
CA SER A 34 1.67 18.04 26.02
C SER A 34 1.02 16.92 25.20
N LYS A 35 -0.33 16.84 25.17
CA LYS A 35 -1.06 15.79 24.45
C LYS A 35 -1.19 16.05 22.94
N ARG A 36 -0.98 17.28 22.44
CA ARG A 36 -1.17 17.65 21.02
C ARG A 36 0.09 17.57 20.14
N ARG A 37 1.29 17.36 20.69
CA ARG A 37 2.51 17.11 19.91
C ARG A 37 2.68 15.61 19.67
N ARG A 38 1.98 15.09 18.66
CA ARG A 38 2.19 13.71 18.19
C ARG A 38 3.68 13.49 17.85
N ARG A 39 4.20 12.32 18.21
CA ARG A 39 5.58 11.86 17.95
C ARG A 39 5.95 12.06 16.47
N ILE A 40 7.21 12.41 16.21
CA ILE A 40 7.81 12.28 14.87
C ILE A 40 7.63 10.81 14.47
N ILE A 41 6.92 10.59 13.36
CA ILE A 41 6.82 9.26 12.76
C ILE A 41 8.24 8.95 12.27
N PRO A 42 8.94 7.92 12.78
CA PRO A 42 10.24 7.55 12.23
C PRO A 42 10.04 7.28 10.74
N ALA A 43 10.96 7.72 9.90
CA ALA A 43 10.90 7.44 8.46
C ALA A 43 10.61 5.94 8.31
N ALA A 44 9.43 5.62 7.76
CA ALA A 44 9.04 4.25 7.53
C ALA A 44 10.21 3.59 6.80
N GLU A 45 10.68 2.48 7.35
CA GLU A 45 11.76 1.67 6.79
C GLU A 45 11.52 1.60 5.29
N LYS A 46 12.51 2.09 4.52
CA LYS A 46 12.45 2.29 3.07
C LYS A 46 11.71 1.09 2.50
N ARG A 47 10.52 1.31 1.89
CA ARG A 47 9.68 0.22 1.38
C ARG A 47 10.60 -0.79 0.73
N VAL A 48 10.66 -1.99 1.31
CA VAL A 48 11.49 -3.07 0.77
C VAL A 48 11.16 -3.12 -0.71
N ASN A 49 12.17 -2.90 -1.55
CA ASN A 49 11.99 -2.73 -2.99
C ASN A 49 11.38 -4.04 -3.48
N SER A 50 10.06 -4.08 -3.65
CA SER A 50 9.34 -5.28 -4.10
C SER A 50 9.86 -5.72 -5.47
N SER A 51 10.43 -4.80 -6.26
CA SER A 51 11.13 -5.11 -7.51
C SER A 51 12.37 -5.98 -7.32
N VAL A 52 13.12 -5.82 -6.23
CA VAL A 52 14.32 -6.64 -5.96
C VAL A 52 13.91 -8.02 -5.47
N GLU A 53 12.98 -8.08 -4.51
CA GLU A 53 12.46 -9.35 -3.99
C GLU A 53 11.73 -10.17 -5.07
N PHE A 54 11.03 -9.49 -5.99
CA PHE A 54 10.46 -10.09 -7.18
C PHE A 54 11.53 -10.58 -8.16
N ALA A 55 12.55 -9.78 -8.44
CA ALA A 55 13.65 -10.19 -9.32
C ALA A 55 14.39 -11.42 -8.78
N ASP A 56 14.61 -11.49 -7.47
CA ASP A 56 15.25 -12.64 -6.80
C ASP A 56 14.37 -13.89 -6.87
N THR A 57 13.06 -13.75 -6.62
CA THR A 57 12.10 -14.86 -6.72
C THR A 57 12.02 -15.41 -8.14
N VAL A 58 11.96 -14.52 -9.13
CA VAL A 58 11.95 -14.89 -10.55
C VAL A 58 13.28 -15.56 -10.92
N SER A 59 14.42 -14.98 -10.53
CA SER A 59 15.75 -15.55 -10.79
C SER A 59 15.90 -16.94 -10.18
N GLN A 60 15.42 -17.15 -8.95
CA GLN A 60 15.50 -18.44 -8.27
C GLN A 60 14.59 -19.48 -8.92
N LEU A 61 13.39 -19.09 -9.38
CA LEU A 61 12.47 -19.96 -10.10
C LEU A 61 13.03 -20.38 -11.48
N TYR A 62 13.57 -19.43 -12.25
CA TYR A 62 14.21 -19.70 -13.54
C TYR A 62 15.48 -20.55 -13.39
N TYR A 63 16.24 -20.36 -12.31
CA TYR A 63 17.41 -21.17 -12.01
C TYR A 63 17.04 -22.61 -11.63
N GLN A 64 15.91 -22.81 -10.94
CA GLN A 64 15.53 -24.11 -10.39
C GLN A 64 14.79 -25.00 -11.39
N GLU A 65 14.00 -24.46 -12.31
CA GLU A 65 13.31 -25.30 -13.30
C GLU A 65 13.14 -24.57 -14.64
N ARG A 66 13.56 -25.21 -15.74
CA ARG A 66 13.14 -24.89 -17.11
C ARG A 66 11.65 -25.20 -17.35
N ARG A 67 10.80 -24.93 -16.36
CA ARG A 67 9.37 -25.22 -16.32
C ARG A 67 8.59 -23.93 -16.46
N HIS A 68 8.54 -23.47 -17.70
CA HIS A 68 7.86 -22.25 -18.12
C HIS A 68 6.36 -22.27 -17.77
N ASP A 69 5.76 -23.46 -17.66
CA ASP A 69 4.37 -23.65 -17.24
C ASP A 69 4.10 -23.17 -15.81
N LYS A 70 5.01 -23.44 -14.86
CA LYS A 70 4.86 -22.96 -13.47
C LYS A 70 4.98 -21.44 -13.38
N ILE A 71 5.85 -20.85 -14.19
CA ILE A 71 6.08 -19.40 -14.22
C ILE A 71 4.82 -18.69 -14.69
N VAL A 72 4.22 -19.14 -15.81
CA VAL A 72 2.98 -18.53 -16.32
C VAL A 72 1.85 -18.69 -15.32
N LYS A 73 1.70 -19.86 -14.70
CA LYS A 73 0.66 -20.08 -13.69
C LYS A 73 0.82 -19.13 -12.50
N HIS A 74 2.04 -18.89 -12.06
CA HIS A 74 2.32 -17.92 -11.00
C HIS A 74 1.98 -16.49 -11.45
N GLN A 75 2.39 -16.08 -12.66
CA GLN A 75 2.05 -14.77 -13.22
C GLN A 75 0.53 -14.57 -13.31
N GLU A 76 -0.22 -15.61 -13.69
CA GLU A 76 -1.68 -15.58 -13.75
C GLU A 76 -2.31 -15.37 -12.38
N ILE A 77 -1.87 -16.12 -11.36
CA ILE A 77 -2.37 -15.99 -9.98
C ILE A 77 -2.12 -14.57 -9.48
N VAL A 78 -0.90 -14.07 -9.60
CA VAL A 78 -0.53 -12.71 -9.18
C VAL A 78 -1.37 -11.66 -9.90
N PHE A 79 -1.57 -11.81 -11.21
CA PHE A 79 -2.40 -10.89 -11.99
C PHE A 79 -3.86 -10.90 -11.53
N LYS A 80 -4.44 -12.09 -11.32
CA LYS A 80 -5.81 -12.24 -10.80
C LYS A 80 -5.95 -11.66 -9.40
N ASP A 81 -4.96 -11.86 -8.53
CA ASP A 81 -4.97 -11.31 -7.17
C ASP A 81 -4.83 -9.79 -7.16
N PHE A 82 -4.03 -9.22 -8.06
CA PHE A 82 -3.99 -7.77 -8.28
C PHE A 82 -5.36 -7.21 -8.66
N ILE A 83 -6.06 -7.86 -9.59
CA ILE A 83 -7.40 -7.43 -10.00
C ILE A 83 -8.40 -7.54 -8.83
N ARG A 84 -8.35 -8.63 -8.06
CA ARG A 84 -9.23 -8.82 -6.90
C ARG A 84 -8.98 -7.76 -5.82
N SER A 85 -7.73 -7.46 -5.52
CA SER A 85 -7.36 -6.50 -4.47
C SER A 85 -7.61 -5.05 -4.87
N THR A 86 -7.37 -4.69 -6.14
CA THR A 86 -7.49 -3.30 -6.62
C THR A 86 -8.91 -2.97 -7.05
N TYR A 87 -9.57 -3.88 -7.77
CA TYR A 87 -10.86 -3.62 -8.41
C TYR A 87 -12.05 -4.33 -7.75
N TYR A 88 -11.79 -5.17 -6.74
CA TYR A 88 -12.79 -5.95 -6.00
C TYR A 88 -13.67 -6.82 -6.91
N MET A 89 -13.07 -7.36 -7.98
CA MET A 89 -13.76 -8.18 -8.97
C MET A 89 -13.47 -9.66 -8.79
N THR A 90 -14.47 -10.51 -8.99
CA THR A 90 -14.31 -11.97 -8.97
C THR A 90 -13.67 -12.44 -10.28
N THR A 91 -12.47 -13.01 -10.21
CA THR A 91 -11.67 -13.51 -11.36
C THR A 91 -11.93 -14.98 -11.69
N LEU A 92 -13.08 -15.54 -11.29
CA LEU A 92 -13.40 -16.97 -11.47
C LEU A 92 -13.62 -17.36 -12.93
N LYS A 93 -14.13 -16.45 -13.76
CA LYS A 93 -14.27 -16.63 -15.21
C LYS A 93 -13.96 -15.33 -15.94
N ALA A 94 -13.05 -15.38 -16.90
CA ALA A 94 -12.69 -14.25 -17.76
C ALA A 94 -13.68 -14.10 -18.91
N ASP A 95 -14.97 -13.97 -18.58
CA ASP A 95 -16.02 -13.78 -19.58
C ASP A 95 -15.96 -12.36 -20.19
N ASP A 96 -16.59 -12.14 -21.34
CA ASP A 96 -16.62 -10.82 -22.02
C ASP A 96 -17.17 -9.70 -21.12
N GLN A 97 -18.09 -10.04 -20.21
CA GLN A 97 -18.61 -9.12 -19.20
C GLN A 97 -17.53 -8.72 -18.19
N PHE A 98 -16.69 -9.66 -17.76
CA PHE A 98 -15.58 -9.41 -16.86
C PHE A 98 -14.53 -8.51 -17.53
N ILE A 99 -14.16 -8.81 -18.78
CA ILE A 99 -13.20 -8.00 -19.56
C ILE A 99 -13.71 -6.57 -19.73
N SER A 100 -14.99 -6.40 -20.07
CA SER A 100 -15.62 -5.08 -20.22
C SER A 100 -15.65 -4.30 -18.91
N ALA A 101 -15.98 -4.96 -17.79
CA ALA A 101 -15.99 -4.34 -16.47
C ALA A 101 -14.58 -3.97 -15.99
N LEU A 102 -13.58 -4.82 -16.26
CA LEU A 102 -12.18 -4.56 -15.92
C LEU A 102 -11.63 -3.40 -16.74
N SER A 103 -11.94 -3.31 -18.03
CA SER A 103 -11.57 -2.17 -18.88
C SER A 103 -12.13 -0.85 -18.36
N LYS A 104 -13.41 -0.82 -17.98
CA LYS A 104 -14.04 0.37 -17.39
C LYS A 104 -13.41 0.82 -16.07
N LYS A 105 -12.95 -0.12 -15.23
CA LYS A 105 -12.33 0.20 -13.94
C LYS A 105 -10.85 0.56 -14.06
N SER A 106 -10.11 -0.17 -14.88
CA SER A 106 -8.66 0.03 -15.07
C SER A 106 -8.32 1.15 -16.04
N GLY A 107 -9.24 1.52 -16.94
CA GLY A 107 -8.96 2.47 -18.03
C GLY A 107 -8.20 1.85 -19.22
N VAL A 108 -7.84 0.57 -19.15
CA VAL A 108 -7.12 -0.15 -20.21
C VAL A 108 -8.10 -0.69 -21.26
N ALA A 109 -7.73 -0.67 -22.54
CA ALA A 109 -8.59 -1.18 -23.62
C ALA A 109 -8.94 -2.66 -23.45
N THR A 110 -10.19 -3.03 -23.74
CA THR A 110 -10.71 -4.41 -23.68
C THR A 110 -9.86 -5.38 -24.51
N GLU A 111 -9.35 -4.94 -25.66
CA GLU A 111 -8.48 -5.72 -26.54
C GLU A 111 -7.19 -6.18 -25.86
N LYS A 112 -6.53 -5.29 -25.10
CA LYS A 112 -5.29 -5.61 -24.38
C LYS A 112 -5.55 -6.61 -23.26
N ILE A 113 -6.63 -6.41 -22.53
CA ILE A 113 -7.05 -7.32 -21.44
C ILE A 113 -7.38 -8.70 -22.02
N ALA A 114 -8.13 -8.77 -23.12
CA ALA A 114 -8.48 -10.02 -23.78
C ALA A 114 -7.24 -10.77 -24.28
N GLN A 115 -6.23 -10.07 -24.80
CA GLN A 115 -4.98 -10.70 -25.22
C GLN A 115 -4.21 -11.34 -24.06
N ILE A 116 -4.22 -10.73 -22.86
CA ILE A 116 -3.58 -11.29 -21.66
C ILE A 116 -4.28 -12.58 -21.25
N PHE A 117 -5.61 -12.58 -21.15
CA PHE A 117 -6.37 -13.79 -20.79
C PHE A 117 -6.23 -14.91 -21.83
N LYS A 118 -6.24 -14.58 -23.12
CA LYS A 118 -5.96 -15.56 -24.19
C LYS A 118 -4.56 -16.16 -24.09
N ALA A 119 -3.57 -15.37 -23.67
CA ALA A 119 -2.22 -15.88 -23.47
C ALA A 119 -2.17 -16.86 -22.28
N PHE A 120 -2.89 -16.58 -21.19
CA PHE A 120 -3.01 -17.53 -20.07
C PHE A 120 -3.70 -18.84 -20.48
N GLU A 121 -4.81 -18.77 -21.22
CA GLU A 121 -5.49 -19.97 -21.74
C GLU A 121 -4.59 -20.78 -22.68
N TYR A 122 -3.83 -20.12 -23.55
CA TYR A 122 -2.86 -20.79 -24.43
C TYR A 122 -1.77 -21.50 -23.63
N ALA A 123 -1.33 -20.91 -22.52
CA ALA A 123 -0.30 -21.46 -21.65
C ALA A 123 -0.78 -22.67 -20.83
N GLU A 124 -2.06 -22.71 -20.43
CA GLU A 124 -2.63 -23.88 -19.75
C GLU A 124 -2.67 -25.13 -20.64
N GLY A 125 -2.89 -24.94 -21.95
CA GLY A 125 -2.98 -26.03 -22.93
C GLY A 125 -1.64 -26.53 -23.48
N ASN A 126 -0.53 -25.81 -23.25
CA ASN A 126 0.78 -26.11 -23.85
C ASN A 126 1.87 -26.27 -22.80
N SER A 127 2.44 -27.48 -22.71
CA SER A 127 3.52 -27.80 -21.78
C SER A 127 4.93 -27.40 -22.26
N SER A 128 5.07 -27.02 -23.53
CA SER A 128 6.35 -26.58 -24.14
C SER A 128 6.30 -25.10 -24.49
N LEU A 129 6.20 -24.25 -23.47
CA LEU A 129 6.32 -22.80 -23.64
C LEU A 129 7.79 -22.43 -23.85
N ASN A 130 8.06 -21.40 -24.64
CA ASN A 130 9.40 -20.90 -24.89
C ASN A 130 9.64 -19.58 -24.13
N ASP A 131 10.91 -19.22 -23.95
CA ASP A 131 11.32 -17.97 -23.29
C ASP A 131 10.70 -16.73 -23.95
N GLU A 132 10.60 -16.73 -25.28
CA GLU A 132 9.99 -15.65 -26.06
C GLU A 132 8.51 -15.41 -25.69
N PHE A 133 7.77 -16.49 -25.42
CA PHE A 133 6.38 -16.39 -24.97
C PHE A 133 6.31 -15.75 -23.58
N LEU A 134 7.19 -16.15 -22.65
CA LEU A 134 7.25 -15.59 -21.30
C LEU A 134 7.57 -14.10 -21.32
N ILE A 135 8.55 -13.69 -22.13
CA ILE A 135 8.92 -12.28 -22.30
C ILE A 135 7.75 -11.49 -22.87
N THR A 136 7.06 -12.04 -23.87
CA THR A 136 5.90 -11.38 -24.49
C THR A 136 4.75 -11.22 -23.50
N LEU A 137 4.46 -12.25 -22.71
CA LEU A 137 3.43 -12.20 -21.66
C LEU A 137 3.79 -11.18 -20.58
N GLN A 138 5.03 -11.19 -20.10
CA GLN A 138 5.52 -10.22 -19.12
C GLN A 138 5.37 -8.79 -19.62
N ASN A 139 5.76 -8.50 -20.86
CA ASN A 139 5.61 -7.17 -21.46
C ASN A 139 4.14 -6.73 -21.54
N LYS A 140 3.21 -7.65 -21.83
CA LYS A 140 1.76 -7.35 -21.83
C LYS A 140 1.25 -7.04 -20.43
N LEU A 141 1.71 -7.76 -19.41
CA LEU A 141 1.37 -7.49 -18.02
C LEU A 141 1.94 -6.14 -17.55
N ASP A 142 3.20 -5.85 -17.87
CA ASP A 142 3.84 -4.57 -17.54
C ASP A 142 3.12 -3.39 -18.21
N ASP A 143 2.71 -3.54 -19.46
CA ASP A 143 1.90 -2.53 -20.16
C ASP A 143 0.54 -2.34 -19.50
N PHE A 144 -0.10 -3.40 -19.00
CA PHE A 144 -1.32 -3.28 -18.22
C PHE A 144 -1.06 -2.50 -16.91
N TYR A 145 -0.04 -2.87 -16.14
CA TYR A 145 0.27 -2.23 -14.86
C TYR A 145 0.69 -0.75 -14.99
N LYS A 146 1.30 -0.36 -16.12
CA LYS A 146 1.66 1.04 -16.38
C LYS A 146 0.48 1.91 -16.76
N ASN A 147 -0.51 1.33 -17.43
CA ASN A 147 -1.65 2.07 -17.97
C ASN A 147 -2.92 1.94 -17.12
N CYS A 148 -2.89 1.13 -16.06
CA CYS A 148 -4.03 0.97 -15.16
C CYS A 148 -4.09 2.11 -14.12
N ASN A 149 -5.30 2.64 -13.91
CA ASN A 149 -5.62 3.60 -12.85
C ASN A 149 -5.71 2.95 -11.46
#